data_AF-A0A963VJZ1-F1
#
_entry.id   AF-A0A963VJZ1-F1
#
_cell.length_a   1.000
_cell.length_b   1.000
_cell.length_c   1.000
_cell.angle_alpha   90.00
_cell.angle_beta   90.00
_cell.angle_gamma   90.00
#
_symmetry.space_group_name_H-M   'P 1'
#
loop_
_entity.id
_entity.type
_entity.pdbx_description
1 polymer ?
#
loop_
_entity_poly.entity_id
_entity_poly.type
_entity_poly.pdbx_seq_one_letter_code
_entity_poly.pdbx_strand_id
1 'polypeptide(L)' 'KWAAAEVNQELGRLAPDRAQAIAQAARAVALAQHDDAFPLSVWQTGSGTQSNMNVNEVVA' A
#
# COMPACT_ATOMS: atom_id res chain seq x y z
N LYS A 1 -2.86 -3.11 0.81
CA LYS A 1 -1.42 -3.49 0.78
C LYS A 1 -1.01 -4.27 2.03
N TRP A 2 -1.56 -3.94 3.21
CA TRP A 2 -1.32 -4.63 4.47
C TRP A 2 -1.45 -6.17 4.38
N ALA A 3 -2.59 -6.72 3.99
CA ALA A 3 -2.78 -8.18 3.89
C ALA A 3 -1.75 -8.87 2.96
N ALA A 4 -1.34 -8.22 1.87
CA ALA A 4 -0.33 -8.76 0.97
C ALA A 4 1.06 -8.82 1.61
N ALA A 5 1.39 -7.88 2.52
CA ALA A 5 2.65 -7.90 3.26
C ALA A 5 2.68 -9.06 4.27
N GLU A 6 1.59 -9.27 5.01
CA GLU A 6 1.45 -10.37 5.98
C GLU A 6 1.53 -11.73 5.29
N VAL A 7 0.76 -11.95 4.22
CA VAL A 7 0.80 -13.22 3.48
C VAL A 7 2.19 -13.47 2.86
N ASN A 8 2.86 -12.44 2.32
CA ASN A 8 4.21 -12.62 1.78
C ASN A 8 5.25 -12.91 2.87
N GLN A 9 5.08 -12.39 4.08
CA GLN A 9 5.91 -12.75 5.23
C GLN A 9 5.68 -14.20 5.63
N GLU A 10 4.42 -14.64 5.77
CA GLU A 10 4.05 -16.02 6.11
C GLU A 10 4.59 -17.03 5.09
N LEU A 11 4.58 -16.67 3.80
CA LEU A 11 5.16 -17.46 2.72
C LEU A 11 6.70 -17.38 2.63
N GLY A 12 7.36 -16.62 3.51
CA GLY A 12 8.81 -16.43 3.51
C GLY A 12 9.35 -15.64 2.29
N ARG A 13 8.49 -14.92 1.58
CA ARG A 13 8.83 -14.13 0.38
C ARG A 13 9.25 -12.69 0.70
N LEU A 14 9.04 -12.26 1.93
CA LEU A 14 9.39 -10.92 2.41
C LEU A 14 9.99 -11.02 3.81
N ALA A 15 11.10 -10.30 4.01
CA ALA A 15 11.77 -10.26 5.31
C ALA A 15 10.84 -9.65 6.39
N PRO A 16 10.85 -10.16 7.64
CA PRO A 16 9.90 -9.73 8.67
C PRO A 16 9.90 -8.23 8.97
N ASP A 17 11.08 -7.60 8.97
CA ASP A 17 11.27 -6.17 9.17
C ASP A 17 10.58 -5.35 8.07
N ARG A 18 10.78 -5.73 6.80
CA ARG A 18 10.15 -5.10 5.65
C ARG A 18 8.64 -5.34 5.63
N ALA A 19 8.20 -6.55 5.93
CA ALA A 19 6.78 -6.88 6.00
C ALA A 19 6.06 -6.05 7.07
N GLN A 20 6.67 -5.93 8.25
CA GLN A 20 6.12 -5.16 9.35
C GLN A 20 6.06 -3.66 9.02
N ALA A 21 7.11 -3.10 8.41
CA ALA A 21 7.12 -1.71 7.96
C ALA A 21 6.02 -1.42 6.93
N ILE A 22 5.89 -2.27 5.90
CA ILE A 22 4.85 -2.12 4.86
C ILE A 22 3.45 -2.28 5.47
N ALA A 23 3.27 -3.22 6.39
CA ALA A 23 1.99 -3.42 7.08
C ALA A 23 1.60 -2.19 7.93
N GLN A 24 2.56 -1.60 8.66
CA GLN A 24 2.34 -0.39 9.45
C GLN A 24 1.99 0.81 8.57
N ALA A 25 2.76 1.08 7.51
CA ALA A 25 2.48 2.16 6.58
C ALA A 25 1.11 1.99 5.90
N ALA A 26 0.79 0.76 5.45
CA ALA A 26 -0.50 0.47 4.86
C ALA A 26 -1.67 0.60 5.85
N ARG A 27 -1.46 0.36 7.16
CA ARG A 27 -2.45 0.64 8.20
C ARG A 27 -2.66 2.14 8.40
N ALA A 28 -1.59 2.94 8.41
CA ALA A 28 -1.69 4.40 8.53
C ALA A 28 -2.52 5.01 7.38
N VAL A 29 -2.30 4.53 6.14
CA VAL A 29 -3.13 4.89 4.98
C VAL A 29 -4.60 4.47 5.19
N ALA A 30 -4.85 3.24 5.67
CA ALA A 30 -6.22 2.79 5.93
C ALA A 30 -6.94 3.57 7.05
N LEU A 31 -6.17 4.22 7.94
CA LEU A 31 -6.66 5.11 8.99
C LEU A 31 -6.74 6.58 8.54
N ALA A 32 -6.65 6.85 7.24
CA ALA A 32 -6.72 8.18 6.64
C ALA A 32 -5.64 9.17 7.12
N GLN A 33 -4.50 8.67 7.61
CA GLN A 33 -3.42 9.54 8.13
C GLN A 33 -2.57 10.19 7.02
N HIS A 34 -2.80 9.81 5.76
CA HIS A 34 -2.04 10.26 4.60
C HIS A 34 -2.95 10.59 3.40
N ASP A 35 -4.21 10.98 3.62
CA ASP A 35 -5.17 11.24 2.54
C ASP A 35 -4.67 12.28 1.52
N ASP A 36 -3.93 13.29 1.99
CA ASP A 36 -3.31 14.31 1.14
C ASP A 36 -2.28 13.77 0.13
N ALA A 37 -1.81 12.53 0.31
CA ALA A 37 -0.86 11.87 -0.60
C ALA A 37 -1.53 11.15 -1.79
N PHE A 38 -2.86 11.25 -1.91
CA PHE A 38 -3.65 10.60 -2.97
C PHE A 38 -4.37 11.61 -3.88
N PRO A 39 -3.66 12.40 -4.70
CA PRO A 39 -4.25 13.47 -5.50
C PRO A 39 -4.96 12.99 -6.78
N LEU A 40 -4.95 11.68 -7.06
CA LEU A 40 -5.45 11.15 -8.32
C LEU A 40 -6.98 11.25 -8.41
N SER A 41 -7.46 11.78 -9.53
CA SER A 41 -8.90 11.86 -9.81
C SER A 41 -9.50 10.51 -10.21
N VAL A 42 -10.82 10.43 -10.19
CA VAL A 42 -11.59 9.29 -10.71
C VAL A 42 -11.37 9.08 -12.21
N TRP A 43 -11.05 10.14 -12.96
CA TRP A 43 -10.83 10.10 -14.41
C TRP A 43 -9.40 9.64 -14.73
N GLN A 44 -9.17 8.35 -14.58
CA GLN A 44 -7.90 7.68 -14.86
C GLN A 44 -8.10 6.48 -15.80
N THR A 45 -7.06 5.67 -16.00
CA THR A 45 -7.18 4.42 -16.78
C THR A 45 -8.23 3.51 -16.16
N GLY A 46 -9.08 2.88 -16.98
CA GLY A 46 -10.20 2.05 -16.50
C GLY A 46 -9.80 0.83 -15.65
N SER A 47 -8.53 0.45 -15.66
CA SER A 47 -7.94 -0.58 -14.79
C SER A 47 -7.68 -0.13 -13.35
N GLY A 48 -7.72 1.18 -13.07
CA GLY A 48 -7.32 1.73 -11.76
C GLY A 48 -5.82 1.59 -11.46
N THR A 49 -4.99 1.36 -12.48
CA THR A 49 -3.55 1.12 -12.31
C THR A 49 -2.85 2.30 -11.63
N GLN A 50 -3.26 3.54 -11.92
CA GLN A 50 -2.64 4.73 -11.34
C GLN A 50 -2.92 4.81 -9.83
N SER A 51 -4.16 4.62 -9.40
CA SER A 51 -4.49 4.52 -7.97
C SER A 51 -3.76 3.37 -7.27
N ASN A 52 -3.65 2.19 -7.90
CA ASN A 52 -2.91 1.08 -7.31
C ASN A 52 -1.40 1.39 -7.16
N MET A 53 -0.80 2.08 -8.13
CA MET A 53 0.60 2.48 -8.05
C MET A 53 0.84 3.62 -7.06
N ASN A 54 -0.06 4.59 -6.96
CA ASN A 54 0.03 5.65 -5.97
C ASN A 54 0.02 5.09 -4.53
N VAL A 55 -0.81 4.08 -4.24
CA VAL A 55 -0.74 3.36 -2.95
C VAL A 55 0.60 2.62 -2.76
N ASN A 56 1.19 2.05 -3.82
CA ASN A 56 2.52 1.45 -3.70
C ASN A 56 3.59 2.49 -3.35
N GLU A 57 3.55 3.66 -3.99
CA GLU A 57 4.52 4.73 -3.79
C GLU A 57 4.41 5.37 -2.40
N VAL A 58 3.19 5.55 -1.88
CA VAL A 58 2.97 6.11 -0.53
C VAL A 58 3.38 5.12 0.58
N VAL A 59 3.32 3.82 0.31
CA VAL A 59 3.63 2.76 1.30
C VAL A 59 5.12 2.35 1.30
N ALA A 60 5.86 2.62 0.22
CA ALA A 60 7.25 2.19 0.03
C ALA A 60 8.25 3.06 0.81
#